data_AF-A0A564YMS1-F1
#
_entry.id   AF-A0A564YMS1-F1
#
_cell.length_a   1.000
_cell.length_b   1.000
_cell.length_c   1.000
_cell.angle_alpha   90.00
_cell.angle_beta   90.00
_cell.angle_gamma   90.00
#
_symmetry.space_group_name_H-M   'P 1'
#
loop_
_entity.id
_entity.type
_entity.pdbx_description
1 polymer ?
#
loop_
_entity_poly.entity_id
_entity_poly.type
_entity_poly.pdbx_seq_one_letter_code
_entity_poly.pdbx_strand_id
1 'polypeptide(L)'
;MASQAPLVLLLLNLIFFSSAGVIESDRFEACLVICSQRYRDCLQKANGLWRDFYNNMDIIRKIANKCCLFRATSQRAAETDSFSACARIRCKASLWGCEIRKKHWGEISDSERRHLEEEMLYGNYTIPR
;
A
#
# COMPACT_ATOMS: atom_id res chain seq x y z
N MET A 1 42.59 43.57 -7.99
CA MET A 1 42.61 42.25 -7.32
C MET A 1 41.17 41.74 -7.32
N ALA A 2 40.91 40.56 -7.88
CA ALA A 2 39.53 40.05 -8.05
C ALA A 2 39.15 39.06 -6.94
N SER A 3 38.05 39.29 -6.24
CA SER A 3 37.60 38.44 -5.13
C SER A 3 36.77 37.25 -5.63
N GLN A 4 37.43 36.14 -5.95
CA GLN A 4 36.79 34.88 -6.38
C GLN A 4 36.34 34.04 -5.17
N ALA A 5 35.49 34.60 -4.30
CA ALA A 5 35.02 33.97 -3.06
C ALA A 5 33.57 33.39 -3.06
N PRO A 6 32.55 34.02 -3.67
CA PRO A 6 31.15 33.65 -3.39
C PRO A 6 30.66 32.37 -4.11
N LEU A 7 31.28 32.01 -5.24
CA LEU A 7 30.75 30.97 -6.13
C LEU A 7 30.93 29.54 -5.60
N VAL A 8 32.00 29.27 -4.83
CA VAL A 8 32.30 27.94 -4.28
C VAL A 8 31.33 27.56 -3.15
N LEU A 9 30.92 28.54 -2.34
CA LEU A 9 29.99 28.34 -1.21
C LEU A 9 28.57 27.98 -1.68
N LEU A 10 28.14 28.47 -2.85
CA LEU A 10 26.83 28.11 -3.42
C LEU A 10 26.79 26.65 -3.91
N LEU A 11 27.86 26.17 -4.53
CA LEU A 11 27.92 24.80 -5.07
C LEU A 11 27.94 23.74 -3.97
N LEU A 12 28.63 23.99 -2.85
CA LEU A 12 28.68 23.04 -1.72
C LEU A 12 27.29 22.80 -1.09
N ASN A 13 26.47 23.84 -0.95
CA ASN A 13 25.15 23.71 -0.32
C ASN A 13 24.18 22.84 -1.16
N LEU A 14 24.24 22.92 -2.49
CA LEU A 14 23.35 22.16 -3.38
C LEU A 14 23.54 20.63 -3.28
N ILE A 15 24.75 20.17 -2.94
CA ILE A 15 25.07 18.74 -2.86
C ILE A 15 24.48 18.07 -1.61
N PHE A 16 24.36 18.81 -0.49
CA PHE A 16 23.85 18.26 0.78
C PHE A 16 22.33 18.08 0.82
N PHE A 17 21.55 18.84 0.04
CA PHE A 17 20.10 18.69 0.02
C PHE A 17 19.63 17.39 -0.65
N SER A 18 20.37 16.87 -1.63
CA SER A 18 19.98 15.67 -2.37
C SER A 18 20.03 14.38 -1.55
N SER A 19 21.02 14.22 -0.66
CA SER A 19 21.18 12.99 0.12
C SER A 19 20.17 12.87 1.28
N ALA A 20 19.79 13.99 1.90
CA ALA A 20 18.81 14.01 2.99
C ALA A 20 17.44 13.49 2.54
N GLY A 21 16.93 13.98 1.40
CA GLY A 21 15.61 13.59 0.88
C GLY A 21 15.50 12.11 0.49
N VAL A 22 16.56 11.52 -0.06
CA VAL A 22 16.59 10.07 -0.37
C VAL A 22 16.52 9.24 0.91
N ILE A 23 17.34 9.58 1.93
CA ILE A 23 17.36 8.86 3.21
C ILE A 23 16.02 8.99 3.96
N GLU A 24 15.30 10.10 3.80
CA GLU A 24 13.95 10.27 4.34
C GLU A 24 12.92 9.39 3.61
N SER A 25 13.01 9.30 2.27
CA SER A 25 12.17 8.39 1.46
C SER A 25 12.38 6.92 1.84
N ASP A 26 13.63 6.45 1.90
CA ASP A 26 13.98 5.07 2.26
C ASP A 26 13.40 4.67 3.64
N ARG A 27 13.49 5.58 4.62
CA ARG A 27 12.95 5.38 5.97
C ARG A 27 11.43 5.38 6.00
N PHE A 28 10.79 6.23 5.19
CA PHE A 28 9.35 6.29 5.05
C PHE A 28 8.80 5.01 4.40
N GLU A 29 9.42 4.56 3.32
CA GLU A 29 9.08 3.30 2.63
C GLU A 29 9.29 2.10 3.55
N ALA A 30 10.44 2.00 4.24
CA ALA A 30 10.69 0.93 5.22
C ALA A 30 9.64 0.91 6.35
N CYS A 31 9.16 2.07 6.78
CA CYS A 31 8.06 2.15 7.75
C CYS A 31 6.73 1.65 7.14
N LEU A 32 6.39 2.09 5.92
CA LEU A 32 5.19 1.63 5.21
C LEU A 32 5.23 0.14 4.91
N VAL A 33 6.41 -0.47 4.67
CA VAL A 33 6.55 -1.92 4.48
C VAL A 33 6.00 -2.70 5.69
N ILE A 34 6.32 -2.28 6.92
CA ILE A 34 5.81 -2.90 8.16
C ILE A 34 4.28 -2.81 8.22
N CYS A 35 3.73 -1.62 7.96
CA CYS A 35 2.28 -1.41 7.96
C CYS A 35 1.58 -2.16 6.81
N SER A 36 2.24 -2.31 5.66
CA SER A 36 1.74 -3.08 4.52
C SER A 36 1.68 -4.57 4.83
N GLN A 37 2.64 -5.14 5.60
CA GLN A 37 2.58 -6.55 5.96
C GLN A 37 1.35 -6.86 6.81
N ARG A 38 1.05 -6.01 7.82
CA ARG A 38 -0.17 -6.14 8.63
C ARG A 38 -1.45 -6.05 7.80
N TYR A 39 -1.45 -5.29 6.70
CA TYR A 39 -2.55 -5.26 5.75
C TYR A 39 -2.74 -6.60 5.04
N ARG A 40 -1.64 -7.21 4.56
CA ARG A 40 -1.63 -8.55 3.94
C ARG A 40 -2.13 -9.63 4.90
N ASP A 41 -1.59 -9.65 6.12
CA ASP A 41 -1.97 -10.61 7.16
C ASP A 41 -3.47 -10.49 7.51
N CYS A 42 -4.02 -9.28 7.43
CA CYS A 42 -5.45 -9.05 7.62
C CYS A 42 -6.30 -9.49 6.41
N LEU A 43 -5.81 -9.28 5.17
CA LEU A 43 -6.50 -9.64 3.93
C LEU A 43 -6.63 -11.16 3.72
N GLN A 44 -5.82 -11.98 4.38
CA GLN A 44 -5.97 -13.45 4.39
C GLN A 44 -7.37 -13.93 4.82
N LYS A 45 -8.16 -13.09 5.49
CA LYS A 45 -9.57 -13.34 5.82
C LYS A 45 -10.48 -13.47 4.59
N ALA A 46 -10.02 -13.06 3.41
CA ALA A 46 -10.71 -13.23 2.13
C ALA A 46 -10.26 -14.46 1.33
N ASN A 47 -9.30 -15.26 1.83
CA ASN A 47 -8.88 -16.50 1.19
C ASN A 47 -10.08 -17.45 0.97
N GLY A 48 -10.14 -18.08 -0.20
CA GLY A 48 -11.27 -18.91 -0.64
C GLY A 48 -12.39 -18.12 -1.31
N LEU A 49 -12.66 -16.88 -0.86
CA LEU A 49 -13.71 -16.03 -1.44
C LEU A 49 -13.38 -15.56 -2.85
N TRP A 50 -12.09 -15.45 -3.19
CA TRP A 50 -11.64 -14.94 -4.49
C TRP A 50 -11.98 -15.86 -5.67
N ARG A 51 -12.22 -17.16 -5.43
CA ARG A 51 -12.60 -18.12 -6.50
C ARG A 51 -13.88 -17.71 -7.21
N ASP A 52 -14.91 -17.42 -6.42
CA ASP A 52 -16.20 -16.92 -6.88
C ASP A 52 -16.27 -15.43 -6.52
N PHE A 53 -15.45 -14.65 -7.21
CA PHE A 53 -15.31 -13.21 -6.94
C PHE A 53 -16.65 -12.49 -7.07
N TYR A 54 -17.49 -12.84 -8.04
CA TYR A 54 -18.72 -12.13 -8.32
C TYR A 54 -19.78 -12.31 -7.22
N ASN A 55 -20.00 -13.54 -6.72
CA ASN A 55 -20.94 -13.74 -5.62
C ASN A 55 -20.36 -13.28 -4.27
N ASN A 56 -19.04 -13.28 -4.09
CA ASN A 56 -18.39 -12.88 -2.84
C ASN A 56 -17.89 -11.42 -2.80
N MET A 57 -18.02 -10.65 -3.90
CA MET A 57 -17.44 -9.30 -4.05
C MET A 57 -17.73 -8.40 -2.85
N ASP A 58 -18.96 -8.47 -2.33
CA ASP A 58 -19.40 -7.59 -1.25
C ASP A 58 -18.85 -8.01 0.13
N ILE A 59 -18.50 -9.29 0.31
CA ILE A 59 -17.82 -9.82 1.50
C ILE A 59 -16.33 -9.44 1.44
N ILE A 60 -15.71 -9.65 0.28
CA ILE A 60 -14.32 -9.25 -0.03
C ILE A 60 -14.14 -7.74 0.23
N ARG A 61 -15.05 -6.91 -0.30
CA ARG A 61 -15.07 -5.45 -0.11
C ARG A 61 -15.18 -5.06 1.37
N LYS A 62 -16.04 -5.74 2.16
CA LYS A 62 -16.17 -5.50 3.61
C LYS A 62 -14.89 -5.88 4.37
N ILE A 63 -14.23 -6.99 4.02
CA ILE A 63 -12.96 -7.42 4.61
C ILE A 63 -11.85 -6.41 4.29
N ALA A 64 -11.64 -6.09 3.01
CA ALA A 64 -10.59 -5.19 2.57
C ALA A 64 -10.75 -3.78 3.15
N ASN A 65 -11.97 -3.22 3.12
CA ASN A 65 -12.25 -1.92 3.72
C ASN A 65 -11.98 -1.91 5.24
N LYS A 66 -12.26 -3.01 5.95
CA LYS A 66 -11.93 -3.13 7.38
C LYS A 66 -10.41 -3.18 7.59
N CYS A 67 -9.70 -4.04 6.86
CA CYS A 67 -8.23 -4.14 6.94
C CYS A 67 -7.51 -2.83 6.54
N CYS A 68 -8.10 -2.06 5.63
CA CYS A 68 -7.58 -0.78 5.17
C CYS A 68 -7.87 0.40 6.13
N LEU A 69 -9.16 0.64 6.43
CA LEU A 69 -9.64 1.90 7.03
C LEU A 69 -10.19 1.78 8.45
N PHE A 70 -10.27 0.58 9.05
CA PHE A 70 -10.87 0.44 10.39
C PHE A 70 -10.19 1.37 11.40
N ARG A 71 -10.98 2.28 11.98
CA ARG A 71 -10.57 3.31 12.95
C ARG A 71 -9.47 4.27 12.45
N ALA A 72 -9.23 4.37 11.14
CA ALA A 72 -8.16 5.18 10.53
C ALA A 72 -8.04 6.60 11.10
N THR A 73 -9.17 7.31 11.25
CA THR A 73 -9.25 8.69 11.78
C THR A 73 -9.43 8.78 13.30
N SER A 74 -9.60 7.66 14.01
CA SER A 74 -9.92 7.67 15.45
C SER A 74 -8.71 8.05 16.31
N GLN A 75 -8.89 8.98 17.25
CA GLN A 75 -7.90 9.29 18.27
C GLN A 75 -7.53 8.08 19.15
N ARG A 76 -8.44 7.11 19.31
CA ARG A 76 -8.26 5.90 20.12
C ARG A 76 -7.72 4.70 19.30
N ALA A 77 -7.26 4.91 18.07
CA ALA A 77 -6.77 3.85 17.19
C ALA A 77 -5.44 3.26 17.67
N ALA A 78 -5.22 1.98 17.39
CA ALA A 78 -3.95 1.28 17.56
C ALA A 78 -3.29 1.02 16.21
N GLU A 79 -1.96 0.82 16.16
CA GLU A 79 -1.26 0.47 14.91
C GLU A 79 -1.70 -0.89 14.29
N THR A 80 -2.51 -1.66 15.01
CA THR A 80 -3.02 -2.99 14.62
C THR A 80 -4.46 -2.97 14.13
N ASP A 81 -5.18 -1.83 14.22
CA ASP A 81 -6.58 -1.74 13.77
C ASP A 81 -6.71 -1.89 12.24
N SER A 82 -5.81 -1.25 11.49
CA SER A 82 -5.84 -1.18 10.03
C SER A 82 -4.54 -0.62 9.42
N PHE A 83 -4.38 -0.74 8.10
CA PHE A 83 -3.23 -0.17 7.38
C PHE A 83 -3.13 1.35 7.59
N SER A 84 -4.23 2.08 7.46
CA SER A 84 -4.27 3.54 7.63
C SER A 84 -4.05 3.98 9.09
N ALA A 85 -4.51 3.19 10.07
CA ALA A 85 -4.17 3.44 11.48
C ALA A 85 -2.67 3.25 11.74
N CYS A 86 -2.08 2.18 11.20
CA CYS A 86 -0.63 1.93 11.28
C CYS A 86 0.17 3.08 10.63
N ALA A 87 -0.13 3.43 9.38
CA ALA A 87 0.57 4.48 8.65
C ALA A 87 0.53 5.84 9.39
N ARG A 88 -0.63 6.23 9.94
CA ARG A 88 -0.78 7.49 10.68
C ARG A 88 -0.06 7.48 12.02
N ILE A 89 -0.15 6.40 12.79
CA ILE A 89 0.43 6.34 14.14
C ILE A 89 1.95 6.15 14.06
N ARG A 90 2.40 5.21 13.22
CA ARG A 90 3.80 4.78 13.12
C ARG A 90 4.62 5.67 12.18
N CYS A 91 4.14 5.83 10.95
CA CYS A 91 4.86 6.49 9.86
C CYS A 91 4.44 7.97 9.66
N LYS A 92 3.58 8.49 10.54
CA LYS A 92 3.04 9.86 10.54
C LYS A 92 2.32 10.30 9.25
N ALA A 93 1.92 9.36 8.40
CA ALA A 93 1.26 9.63 7.13
C ALA A 93 -0.22 9.22 7.12
N SER A 94 -1.08 10.11 6.62
CA SER A 94 -2.51 9.84 6.44
C SER A 94 -2.77 9.18 5.08
N LEU A 95 -3.27 7.95 5.10
CA LEU A 95 -3.82 7.29 3.91
C LEU A 95 -5.30 7.67 3.75
N TRP A 96 -5.69 8.13 2.56
CA TRP A 96 -7.07 8.51 2.21
C TRP A 96 -7.91 7.34 1.67
N GLY A 97 -7.26 6.19 1.42
CA GLY A 97 -7.83 4.95 0.92
C GLY A 97 -6.72 3.91 0.78
N CYS A 98 -7.08 2.66 0.48
CA CYS A 98 -6.13 1.64 0.02
C CYS A 98 -6.67 1.10 -1.30
N GLU A 99 -5.86 1.21 -2.33
CA GLU A 99 -6.19 0.65 -3.62
C GLU A 99 -5.95 -0.87 -3.60
N ILE A 100 -6.99 -1.66 -3.86
CA ILE A 100 -6.90 -3.12 -3.93
C ILE A 100 -6.35 -3.49 -5.33
N ARG A 101 -5.06 -3.21 -5.56
CA ARG A 101 -4.40 -3.58 -6.81
C ARG A 101 -4.21 -5.10 -6.85
N LYS A 102 -4.65 -5.77 -7.94
CA LYS A 102 -4.14 -7.10 -8.31
C LYS A 102 -2.63 -6.96 -8.61
N LYS A 103 -1.79 -7.17 -7.59
CA LYS A 103 -0.34 -6.85 -7.60
C LYS A 103 0.53 -7.74 -8.53
N HIS A 104 -0.10 -8.53 -9.40
CA HIS A 104 0.34 -9.85 -9.85
C HIS A 104 0.67 -10.79 -8.67
N TRP A 105 -0.20 -11.76 -8.41
CA TRP A 105 0.04 -12.91 -7.51
C TRP A 105 0.54 -12.56 -6.08
N GLY A 106 -0.29 -11.89 -5.28
CA GLY A 106 -0.16 -11.79 -3.82
C GLY A 106 -1.51 -11.89 -3.13
N GLU A 107 -1.59 -12.59 -1.99
CA GLU A 107 -2.79 -12.74 -1.13
C GLU A 107 -4.02 -13.43 -1.77
N ILE A 108 -3.84 -14.04 -2.93
CA ILE A 108 -4.72 -15.05 -3.53
C ILE A 108 -3.88 -16.33 -3.63
N SER A 109 -4.36 -17.48 -3.14
CA SER A 109 -3.54 -18.70 -3.12
C SER A 109 -3.31 -19.28 -4.52
N ASP A 110 -2.23 -20.03 -4.70
CA ASP A 110 -1.79 -20.68 -5.96
C ASP A 110 -2.83 -21.59 -6.63
N SER A 111 -3.92 -21.91 -5.93
CA SER A 111 -5.09 -22.61 -6.48
C SER A 111 -6.17 -21.66 -7.03
N GLU A 112 -6.36 -20.51 -6.38
CA GLU A 112 -7.42 -19.56 -6.68
C GLU A 112 -7.07 -18.69 -7.89
N ARG A 113 -5.83 -18.18 -8.00
CA ARG A 113 -5.45 -17.36 -9.16
C ARG A 113 -5.38 -18.16 -10.46
N ARG A 114 -5.24 -19.50 -10.38
CA ARG A 114 -5.21 -20.40 -11.54
C ARG A 114 -6.62 -20.57 -12.09
N HIS A 115 -7.58 -20.82 -11.20
CA HIS A 115 -9.00 -20.83 -11.55
C HIS A 115 -9.44 -19.50 -12.18
N LEU A 116 -9.00 -18.36 -11.63
CA LEU A 116 -9.28 -17.03 -12.19
C LEU A 116 -8.58 -16.76 -13.53
N GLU A 117 -7.36 -17.26 -13.74
CA GLU A 117 -6.66 -17.18 -15.04
C GLU A 117 -7.34 -18.10 -16.08
N GLU A 118 -7.77 -19.31 -15.69
CA GLU A 118 -8.54 -20.24 -16.51
C GLU A 118 -9.91 -19.64 -16.90
N GLU A 119 -10.63 -19.02 -15.96
CA GLU A 119 -11.87 -18.26 -16.24
C GLU A 119 -11.63 -17.09 -17.18
N MET A 120 -10.52 -16.35 -17.03
CA MET A 120 -10.18 -15.23 -17.92
C MET A 120 -9.71 -15.67 -19.32
N LEU A 121 -9.28 -16.93 -19.49
CA LEU A 121 -8.84 -17.49 -20.77
C LEU A 121 -9.95 -18.23 -21.53
N TYR A 122 -10.91 -18.85 -20.83
CA TYR A 122 -12.05 -19.56 -21.42
C TYR A 122 -13.38 -18.79 -21.37
N GLY A 123 -13.52 -17.82 -20.46
CA GLY A 123 -14.72 -17.00 -20.30
C GLY A 123 -14.77 -15.85 -21.30
N ASN A 124 -15.85 -15.77 -22.08
CA ASN A 124 -16.10 -14.69 -23.04
C ASN A 124 -16.56 -13.41 -22.31
N TYR A 125 -15.67 -12.83 -21.50
CA TYR A 125 -15.96 -11.74 -20.56
C TYR A 125 -16.20 -10.39 -21.26
N THR A 126 -17.48 -10.09 -21.52
CA THR A 126 -17.92 -8.70 -21.71
C THR A 126 -17.88 -7.95 -20.38
N ILE A 127 -17.00 -6.95 -20.27
CA ILE A 127 -16.96 -6.05 -19.10
C ILE A 127 -18.28 -5.25 -19.06
N PRO A 128 -19.08 -5.34 -17.98
CA PRO A 128 -20.24 -4.46 -17.79
C PRO A 128 -19.75 -3.01 -17.64
N ARG A 129 -20.36 -2.08 -18.37
CA ARG A 129 -20.14 -0.63 -18.23
C ARG A 129 -21.10 -0.02 -17.22
#